data_AF-A0A936CSC1-F1
#
_entry.id   AF-A0A936CSC1-F1
#
_cell.length_a   1.000
_cell.length_b   1.000
_cell.length_c   1.000
_cell.angle_alpha   90.00
_cell.angle_beta   90.00
_cell.angle_gamma   90.00
#
_symmetry.space_group_name_H-M   'P 1'
#
loop_
_entity.id
_entity.type
_entity.pdbx_description
1 polymer ?
#
loop_
_entity_poly.entity_id
_entity_poly.type
_entity_poly.pdbx_seq_one_letter_code
_entity_poly.pdbx_strand_id
1 'polypeptide(L)'
;MNWIEKISGCFSRADGAFAGNPMDDKRAKTLRADLMKAGVSWNDVEKEFQEYQEGEGAPADQIATEMRKVEKFFRLKLSKSSR
;
A
#
# COMPACT_ATOMS: atom_id res chain seq x y z
N MET A 1 1.36 -16.91 0.83
CA MET A 1 0.20 -16.03 0.66
C MET A 1 0.67 -14.86 -0.20
N ASN A 2 0.09 -14.64 -1.38
CA ASN A 2 0.55 -13.57 -2.27
C ASN A 2 -0.07 -12.24 -1.83
N TRP A 3 0.66 -11.46 -1.04
CA TRP A 3 0.16 -10.18 -0.51
C TRP A 3 0.07 -9.10 -1.60
N ILE A 4 0.79 -9.28 -2.72
CA ILE A 4 0.79 -8.37 -3.88
C ILE A 4 -0.64 -8.24 -4.46
N GLU A 5 -1.38 -9.35 -4.53
CA GLU A 5 -2.77 -9.34 -5.01
C GLU A 5 -3.70 -8.46 -4.15
N LYS A 6 -3.36 -8.25 -2.88
CA LYS A 6 -4.13 -7.42 -1.95
C LYS A 6 -3.85 -5.92 -2.13
N ILE A 7 -2.79 -5.53 -2.85
CA ILE A 7 -2.43 -4.13 -3.12
C ILE A 7 -3.57 -3.43 -3.85
N SER A 8 -4.08 -4.04 -4.93
CA SER A 8 -5.21 -3.51 -5.71
C SER A 8 -6.45 -3.22 -4.86
N GLY A 9 -6.69 -4.03 -3.82
CA GLY A 9 -7.82 -3.85 -2.91
C GLY A 9 -7.70 -2.64 -1.98
N CYS A 10 -6.52 -2.01 -1.89
CA CYS A 10 -6.28 -0.82 -1.06
C CYS A 10 -6.55 0.49 -1.79
N PHE A 11 -6.80 0.44 -3.10
CA PHE A 11 -7.08 1.60 -3.92
C PHE A 11 -8.56 1.65 -4.32
N SER A 12 -9.13 2.85 -4.31
CA SER A 12 -10.50 3.07 -4.78
C SER A 12 -10.57 2.80 -6.29
N ARG A 13 -11.52 1.97 -6.71
CA ARG A 13 -11.76 1.69 -8.14
C ARG A 13 -12.26 2.89 -8.93
N ALA A 14 -12.78 3.92 -8.26
CA ALA A 14 -13.30 5.12 -8.92
C ALA A 14 -12.18 6.06 -9.35
N ASP A 15 -11.26 6.37 -8.43
CA ASP A 15 -10.27 7.45 -8.61
C ASP A 15 -8.82 6.97 -8.42
N GLY A 16 -8.59 5.69 -8.15
CA GLY A 16 -7.25 5.14 -7.87
C GLY A 16 -6.64 5.67 -6.56
N ALA A 17 -7.46 6.21 -5.65
CA ALA A 17 -7.01 6.80 -4.39
C ALA A 17 -6.76 5.73 -3.32
N PHE A 18 -5.60 5.79 -2.66
CA PHE A 18 -5.25 4.90 -1.56
C PHE A 18 -6.14 5.15 -0.35
N ALA A 19 -6.73 4.08 0.19
CA ALA A 19 -7.63 4.11 1.35
C ALA A 19 -8.73 5.19 1.22
N GLY A 20 -9.24 5.41 -0.01
CA GLY A 20 -10.18 6.49 -0.32
C GLY A 20 -11.58 6.29 0.28
N ASN A 21 -11.93 5.06 0.66
CA ASN A 21 -13.17 4.74 1.35
C ASN A 21 -12.93 3.84 2.59
N PRO A 22 -13.92 3.70 3.50
CA PRO A 22 -13.78 2.88 4.71
C PRO A 22 -13.48 1.39 4.45
N MET A 23 -13.85 0.86 3.28
CA MET A 23 -13.57 -0.53 2.91
C MET A 23 -12.12 -0.71 2.47
N ASP A 24 -11.59 0.23 1.70
CA ASP A 24 -10.19 0.28 1.27
C ASP A 24 -9.26 0.43 2.48
N ASP A 25 -9.61 1.30 3.44
CA ASP A 25 -8.88 1.44 4.71
C ASP A 25 -8.85 0.14 5.52
N LYS A 26 -9.98 -0.58 5.62
CA LYS A 26 -10.02 -1.89 6.29
C LYS A 26 -9.09 -2.89 5.58
N ARG A 27 -9.10 -2.94 4.26
CA ARG A 27 -8.22 -3.81 3.47
C ARG A 27 -6.74 -3.45 3.67
N ALA A 28 -6.41 -2.16 3.66
CA ALA A 28 -5.06 -1.68 3.94
C ALA A 28 -4.60 -2.06 5.36
N LYS A 29 -5.47 -1.96 6.37
CA LYS A 29 -5.17 -2.41 7.76
C LYS A 29 -4.90 -3.91 7.82
N THR A 30 -5.72 -4.73 7.15
CA THR A 30 -5.53 -6.17 7.07
C THR A 30 -4.23 -6.52 6.38
N LEU A 31 -3.95 -5.91 5.22
CA LEU A 31 -2.70 -6.09 4.49
C LEU A 31 -1.50 -5.72 5.36
N ARG A 32 -1.53 -4.58 6.06
CA ARG A 32 -0.44 -4.19 6.98
C ARG A 32 -0.22 -5.22 8.09
N ALA A 33 -1.28 -5.78 8.65
CA ALA A 33 -1.17 -6.82 9.67
C ALA A 33 -0.53 -8.10 9.12
N ASP A 34 -0.88 -8.49 7.89
CA ASP A 34 -0.28 -9.64 7.21
C ASP A 34 1.19 -9.40 6.89
N LEU A 35 1.55 -8.20 6.41
CA LEU A 35 2.93 -7.80 6.12
C LEU A 35 3.81 -7.81 7.37
N MET A 36 3.30 -7.30 8.50
CA MET A 36 4.01 -7.36 9.78
C MET A 36 4.24 -8.81 10.24
N LYS A 37 3.24 -9.69 10.09
CA LYS A 37 3.39 -11.12 10.44
C LYS A 37 4.38 -11.84 9.52
N ALA A 38 4.42 -11.46 8.26
CA ALA A 38 5.32 -12.02 7.26
C ALA A 38 6.74 -11.44 7.33
N GLY A 39 6.98 -10.40 8.15
CA GLY A 39 8.28 -9.75 8.26
C GLY A 39 8.70 -8.99 7.00
N VAL A 40 7.74 -8.56 6.16
CA VAL A 40 8.04 -7.84 4.92
C VAL A 40 8.50 -6.41 5.24
N SER A 41 9.58 -5.98 4.59
CA SER A 41 10.16 -4.67 4.82
C SER A 41 9.32 -3.56 4.16
N TRP A 42 9.45 -2.33 4.65
CA TRP A 42 8.83 -1.18 3.99
C TRP A 42 9.31 -1.02 2.54
N ASN A 43 10.60 -1.26 2.26
CA ASN A 43 11.15 -1.08 0.92
C ASN A 43 10.50 -2.01 -0.11
N ASP A 44 10.20 -3.26 0.28
CA ASP A 44 9.50 -4.21 -0.59
C ASP A 44 8.07 -3.74 -0.83
N VAL A 45 7.39 -3.26 0.21
CA VAL A 45 6.02 -2.72 0.09
C VAL A 45 5.99 -1.50 -0.81
N GLU A 46 6.92 -0.57 -0.61
CA GLU A 46 7.04 0.66 -1.39
C GLU A 46 7.20 0.36 -2.87
N LYS A 47 8.13 -0.54 -3.21
CA LYS A 47 8.40 -0.96 -4.58
C LYS A 47 7.16 -1.54 -5.25
N GLU A 48 6.50 -2.51 -4.61
CA GLU A 48 5.34 -3.20 -5.20
C GLU A 48 4.12 -2.27 -5.35
N PHE A 49 3.91 -1.33 -4.40
CA PHE A 49 2.87 -0.32 -4.54
C PHE A 49 3.15 0.65 -5.68
N GLN A 50 4.40 1.08 -5.85
CA GLN A 50 4.79 1.95 -6.96
C GLN A 50 4.62 1.24 -8.31
N GLU A 51 5.13 0.02 -8.44
CA GLU A 51 4.99 -0.79 -9.66
C GLU A 51 3.52 -1.04 -10.02
N TYR A 52 2.66 -1.25 -9.02
CA TYR A 52 1.21 -1.37 -9.24
C TYR A 52 0.62 -0.08 -9.85
N GLN A 53 0.91 1.09 -9.29
CA GLN A 53 0.34 2.34 -9.80
C GLN A 53 0.90 2.72 -11.18
N GLU A 54 2.18 2.43 -11.43
CA GLU A 54 2.79 2.59 -12.76
C GLU A 54 2.15 1.64 -13.78
N GLY A 55 1.87 0.39 -13.38
CA GLY A 55 1.19 -0.61 -14.21
C GLY A 55 -0.27 -0.25 -14.54
N GLU A 56 -0.97 0.44 -13.62
CA GLU A 56 -2.30 1.01 -13.87
C GLU A 56 -2.26 2.26 -14.78
N GLY A 57 -1.07 2.74 -15.15
CA GLY A 57 -0.89 3.92 -15.99
C GLY A 57 -1.18 5.25 -15.26
N ALA A 58 -1.07 5.27 -13.93
CA ALA A 58 -1.29 6.49 -13.16
C ALA A 58 -0.22 7.56 -13.48
N PRO A 59 -0.59 8.85 -13.58
CA PRO A 59 0.37 9.93 -13.76
C PRO A 59 1.37 10.01 -12.60
N ALA A 60 2.62 10.39 -12.88
CA ALA A 60 3.67 10.51 -11.88
C ALA A 60 3.29 11.38 -10.66
N ASP A 61 2.57 12.49 -10.89
CA ASP A 61 2.08 13.37 -9.82
C ASP A 61 1.06 12.68 -8.90
N GLN A 62 0.21 11.83 -9.47
CA GLN A 62 -0.75 11.02 -8.73
C GLN A 62 -0.02 9.94 -7.93
N ILE A 63 0.92 9.23 -8.56
CA ILE A 63 1.75 8.21 -7.90
C ILE A 63 2.46 8.81 -6.68
N ALA A 64 3.15 9.95 -6.86
CA ALA A 64 3.86 10.62 -5.77
C ALA A 64 2.92 11.09 -4.63
N THR A 65 1.66 11.40 -4.95
CA THR A 65 0.65 11.80 -3.96
C THR A 65 0.13 10.61 -3.18
N GLU A 66 -0.20 9.51 -3.86
CA GLU A 66 -0.72 8.30 -3.24
C GLU A 66 0.37 7.55 -2.47
N MET A 67 1.59 7.45 -3.00
CA MET A 67 2.74 6.86 -2.30
C MET A 67 3.04 7.56 -0.97
N ARG A 68 2.87 8.89 -0.89
CA ARG A 68 2.98 9.62 0.40
C ARG A 68 1.93 9.17 1.43
N LYS A 69 0.74 8.75 0.99
CA LYS A 69 -0.29 8.20 1.90
C LYS A 69 0.05 6.76 2.31
N VAL A 70 0.47 5.94 1.35
CA VAL A 70 0.94 4.57 1.58
C VAL A 70 2.08 4.57 2.60
N GLU A 71 3.08 5.41 2.41
CA GLU A 71 4.23 5.57 3.31
C GLU A 71 3.77 5.92 4.73
N LYS A 72 2.96 6.96 4.90
CA LYS A 72 2.45 7.35 6.22
C LYS A 72 1.71 6.21 6.91
N PHE A 73 0.99 5.38 6.14
CA PHE A 73 0.17 4.30 6.68
C PHE A 73 0.96 3.04 7.06
N PHE A 74 1.91 2.63 6.21
CA PHE A 74 2.68 1.40 6.33
C PHE A 74 4.04 1.61 7.01
N ARG A 75 4.84 2.60 6.58
CA ARG A 75 6.21 2.84 7.06
C ARG A 75 6.26 3.03 8.57
N LEU A 76 5.31 3.75 9.16
CA LEU A 76 5.28 4.05 10.59
C LEU A 76 5.18 2.79 11.48
N LYS A 77 4.69 1.68 10.91
CA LYS A 77 4.41 0.44 11.64
C LYS A 77 5.33 -0.71 11.22
N LEU A 78 5.68 -0.80 9.94
CA LEU A 78 6.68 -1.74 9.45
C LEU A 78 8.09 -1.40 9.95
N SER A 79 8.43 -0.12 10.09
CA SER A 79 9.73 0.30 10.68
C SER A 79 9.89 -0.07 12.16
N LYS A 80 8.79 -0.28 12.89
CA LYS A 80 8.83 -0.68 14.31
C LYS A 80 8.98 -2.18 14.52
N SER A 81 8.87 -2.99 13.46
CA SER A 81 8.95 -4.45 13.53
C SER A 81 10.39 -4.99 13.45
N SER A 82 11.39 -4.10 13.29
CA SER A 82 12.82 -4.47 13.18
C SER A 82 13.54 -4.53 14.54
N ARG A 83 12.88 -4.96 15.62
CA ARG A 83 13.52 -5.15 16.94
C ARG A 83 13.46 -6.59 17.38
#